data_AF-A0A854F218-F1
#
_entry.id   AF-A0A854F218-F1
#
_cell.length_a   1.000
_cell.length_b   1.000
_cell.length_c   1.000
_cell.angle_alpha   90.00
_cell.angle_beta   90.00
_cell.angle_gamma   90.00
#
_symmetry.space_group_name_H-M   'P 1'
#
loop_
_entity.id
_entity.type
_entity.pdbx_description
1 polymer ?
#
loop_
_entity_poly.entity_id
_entity_poly.type
_entity_poly.pdbx_seq_one_letter_code
_entity_poly.pdbx_strand_id
1 'polypeptide(L)' 'IQGDTLKELLLAESKLKDVATIEKFVAFASDLMPLARDGRVSEEAASIRGIIDACDLGVYIPVMRAIERSIIAKLND' A
#
# COMPACT_ATOMS: atom_id res chain seq x y z
N ILE A 1 -0.74 10.09 7.91
CA ILE A 1 0.24 10.44 6.84
C ILE A 1 -0.56 10.63 5.55
N GLN A 2 -0.30 11.66 4.76
CA GLN A 2 -1.05 11.96 3.54
C GLN A 2 -0.11 12.17 2.34
N GLY A 3 -0.58 11.77 1.15
CA GLY A 3 -0.04 12.10 -0.17
C GLY A 3 1.48 12.09 -0.28
N ASP A 4 2.07 13.28 -0.28
CA ASP A 4 3.49 13.49 -0.51
C ASP A 4 4.37 12.84 0.56
N THR A 5 3.98 12.92 1.83
CA THR A 5 4.73 12.26 2.91
C THR A 5 4.71 10.73 2.78
N LEU A 6 3.59 10.17 2.29
CA LEU A 6 3.53 8.72 2.03
C LEU A 6 4.41 8.36 0.83
N LYS A 7 4.40 9.16 -0.23
CA LYS A 7 5.25 8.96 -1.41
C LYS A 7 6.74 8.94 -1.02
N GLU A 8 7.18 9.91 -0.24
CA GLU A 8 8.56 10.00 0.26
C GLU A 8 8.93 8.78 1.09
N LEU A 9 8.03 8.34 1.97
CA LEU A 9 8.24 7.15 2.78
C LEU A 9 8.38 5.88 1.92
N LEU A 10 7.51 5.69 0.91
CA LEU A 10 7.59 4.52 0.03
C LEU A 10 8.86 4.54 -0.82
N LEU A 11 9.30 5.72 -1.28
CA LEU A 11 10.57 5.90 -1.99
C LEU A 11 11.78 5.57 -1.10
N ALA A 12 11.73 5.89 0.18
CA ALA A 12 12.80 5.62 1.13
C ALA A 12 12.85 4.14 1.53
N GLU A 13 11.70 3.58 1.94
CA GLU A 13 11.64 2.33 2.70
C GLU A 13 11.29 1.09 1.87
N SER A 14 10.79 1.25 0.63
CA SER A 14 10.49 0.11 -0.25
C SER A 14 11.59 -0.14 -1.28
N LYS A 15 11.65 -1.37 -1.80
CA LYS A 15 12.50 -1.78 -2.93
C LYS A 15 12.00 -1.24 -4.26
N LEU A 16 10.72 -0.89 -4.35
CA LEU A 16 10.13 -0.30 -5.54
C LEU A 16 10.64 1.12 -5.72
N LYS A 17 11.30 1.41 -6.85
CA LYS A 17 11.84 2.74 -7.18
C LYS A 17 11.20 3.39 -8.41
N ASP A 18 10.32 2.67 -9.10
CA ASP A 18 9.54 3.23 -10.20
C ASP A 18 8.50 4.21 -9.67
N VAL A 19 8.72 5.51 -9.91
CA VAL A 19 7.91 6.59 -9.36
C VAL A 19 6.45 6.49 -9.80
N ALA A 20 6.20 6.14 -11.06
CA ALA A 20 4.84 6.01 -11.59
C ALA A 20 4.05 4.88 -10.90
N THR A 21 4.72 3.78 -10.55
CA THR A 21 4.09 2.71 -9.78
C THR A 21 3.91 3.08 -8.31
N ILE A 22 4.86 3.78 -7.70
CA ILE A 22 4.70 4.32 -6.33
C ILE A 22 3.50 5.25 -6.25
N GLU A 23 3.29 6.13 -7.23
CA GLU A 23 2.14 7.03 -7.26
C GLU A 23 0.81 6.27 -7.27
N LYS A 24 0.74 5.12 -7.95
CA LYS A 24 -0.44 4.24 -7.89
C LYS A 24 -0.65 3.65 -6.50
N PHE A 25 0.41 3.25 -5.81
CA PHE A 25 0.33 2.77 -4.43
C PHE A 25 -0.09 3.88 -3.46
N VAL A 26 0.41 5.10 -3.63
CA VAL A 26 0.00 6.27 -2.83
C VAL A 26 -1.47 6.60 -3.04
N ALA A 27 -1.95 6.59 -4.29
CA ALA A 27 -3.36 6.78 -4.61
C ALA A 27 -4.22 5.69 -3.95
N PHE A 28 -3.86 4.42 -4.15
CA PHE A 28 -4.56 3.29 -3.54
C PHE A 28 -4.62 3.37 -2.00
N ALA A 29 -3.49 3.70 -1.36
CA ALA A 29 -3.44 3.89 0.08
C ALA A 29 -4.30 5.08 0.55
N SER A 30 -4.37 6.15 -0.25
CA SER A 30 -5.19 7.33 0.06
C SER A 30 -6.69 7.01 0.02
N ASP A 31 -7.10 6.07 -0.83
CA ASP A 31 -8.47 5.55 -0.86
C ASP A 31 -8.73 4.55 0.28
N LEU A 32 -7.74 3.72 0.63
CA LEU A 32 -7.90 2.64 1.60
C LEU A 32 -7.87 3.11 3.07
N MET A 33 -6.97 4.04 3.42
CA MET A 33 -6.80 4.50 4.80
C MET A 33 -8.07 5.15 5.42
N PRO A 34 -8.86 5.97 4.70
CA PRO A 34 -10.14 6.45 5.22
C PRO A 34 -11.11 5.32 5.53
N LEU A 35 -11.21 4.31 4.66
CA LEU A 35 -12.09 3.17 4.87
C LEU A 35 -11.72 2.39 6.14
N ALA A 36 -10.42 2.26 6.43
CA ALA A 36 -9.96 1.63 7.66
C ALA A 36 -10.29 2.47 8.89
N ARG A 37 -10.06 3.79 8.85
CA ARG A 37 -10.41 4.71 9.94
C ARG A 37 -11.90 4.70 10.26
N ASP A 38 -12.74 4.53 9.25
CA ASP A 38 -14.19 4.45 9.38
C ASP A 38 -14.66 3.04 9.79
N GLY A 39 -13.75 2.09 10.03
CA GLY A 39 -14.04 0.70 10.41
C GLY A 39 -14.67 -0.14 9.30
N ARG A 40 -14.62 0.32 8.04
CA ARG A 40 -15.19 -0.40 6.89
C ARG A 40 -14.29 -1.52 6.38
N VAL A 41 -12.99 -1.44 6.66
CA VAL A 41 -11.98 -2.47 6.38
C VAL A 41 -11.03 -2.59 7.57
N SER A 42 -10.32 -3.72 7.67
CA SER A 42 -9.30 -3.94 8.72
C SER A 42 -8.21 -2.85 8.68
N GLU A 43 -7.87 -2.31 9.87
CA GLU A 43 -6.76 -1.36 10.01
C GLU A 43 -5.42 -1.97 9.61
N GLU A 44 -5.25 -3.29 9.81
CA GLU A 44 -4.04 -4.00 9.42
C GLU A 44 -3.86 -4.04 7.91
N ALA A 45 -4.96 -4.17 7.16
CA ALA A 45 -4.95 -4.14 5.70
C ALA A 45 -4.55 -2.77 5.16
N ALA A 46 -4.94 -1.68 5.84
CA ALA A 46 -4.56 -0.31 5.46
C ALA A 46 -3.25 0.17 6.10
N SER A 47 -2.51 -0.72 6.77
CA SER A 47 -1.28 -0.34 7.47
C SER A 47 -0.19 0.09 6.49
N ILE A 48 0.62 1.07 6.91
CA ILE A 48 1.81 1.51 6.16
C ILE A 48 2.73 0.34 5.85
N ARG A 49 2.89 -0.59 6.81
CA ARG A 49 3.71 -1.79 6.63
C ARG A 49 3.15 -2.68 5.51
N GLY A 50 1.83 -2.91 5.47
CA GLY A 50 1.20 -3.68 4.39
C GLY A 50 1.40 -3.04 3.01
N ILE A 51 1.37 -1.71 2.95
CA ILE A 51 1.66 -0.96 1.70
C ILE A 51 3.12 -1.14 1.28
N ILE A 52 4.08 -1.03 2.21
CA ILE A 52 5.51 -1.27 1.92
C ILE A 52 5.73 -2.71 1.44
N ASP A 53 5.13 -3.70 2.11
CA ASP A 53 5.23 -5.09 1.70
C ASP A 53 4.63 -5.31 0.30
N ALA A 54 3.55 -4.60 -0.05
CA ALA A 54 2.97 -4.60 -1.39
C ALA A 54 3.92 -4.00 -2.45
N CYS A 55 4.55 -2.87 -2.13
CA CYS A 55 5.54 -2.23 -3.00
C CYS A 55 6.73 -3.18 -3.25
N ASP A 56 7.28 -3.78 -2.20
CA ASP A 56 8.38 -4.73 -2.28
C ASP A 56 8.05 -5.94 -3.15
N LEU A 57 6.85 -6.48 -2.98
CA LEU A 57 6.37 -7.62 -3.77
C LEU A 57 6.10 -7.22 -5.23
N GLY A 58 5.64 -5.99 -5.47
CA GLY A 58 5.39 -5.41 -6.80
C GLY A 58 6.64 -5.27 -7.68
N VAL A 59 7.85 -5.40 -7.11
CA VAL A 59 9.10 -5.52 -7.88
C VAL A 59 9.19 -6.86 -8.62
N TYR A 60 8.62 -7.91 -8.04
CA TYR A 60 8.81 -9.30 -8.51
C TYR A 60 7.58 -9.85 -9.22
N ILE A 61 6.38 -9.34 -8.90
CA ILE A 61 5.11 -9.79 -9.48
C ILE A 61 4.23 -8.61 -9.88
N PRO A 62 3.21 -8.81 -10.74
CA PRO A 62 2.31 -7.74 -11.13
C PRO A 62 1.68 -7.04 -9.92
N VAL A 63 1.62 -5.70 -9.97
CA VAL A 63 1.14 -4.83 -8.86
C VAL A 63 -0.18 -5.29 -8.25
N MET A 64 -1.16 -5.66 -9.09
CA MET A 64 -2.45 -6.15 -8.59
C MET A 64 -2.32 -7.42 -7.74
N ARG A 65 -1.47 -8.37 -8.16
CA ARG A 65 -1.22 -9.59 -7.36
C ARG A 65 -0.44 -9.28 -6.09
N ALA A 66 0.43 -8.27 -6.11
CA ALA A 66 1.15 -7.82 -4.92
C ALA A 66 0.17 -7.28 -3.88
N ILE A 67 -0.75 -6.40 -4.29
CA ILE A 67 -1.82 -5.85 -3.44
C ILE A 67 -2.72 -6.97 -2.90
N GLU A 68 -3.15 -7.91 -3.75
CA GLU A 68 -3.98 -9.04 -3.32
C GLU A 68 -3.32 -9.84 -2.20
N ARG A 69 -2.00 -10.07 -2.32
CA ARG A 69 -1.27 -10.94 -1.40
C ARG A 69 -0.84 -10.27 -0.10
N SER A 70 -0.52 -8.98 -0.10
CA SER A 70 -0.04 -8.28 1.10
C SER A 70 -1.12 -7.52 1.86
N ILE A 71 -2.20 -7.11 1.17
CA ILE A 71 -3.24 -6.23 1.72
C ILE A 71 -4.59 -6.96 1.75
N ILE A 72 -5.05 -7.54 0.62
CA ILE A 72 -6.39 -8.16 0.57
C ILE A 72 -6.47 -9.42 1.43
N ALA A 73 -5.39 -10.20 1.50
CA ALA A 73 -5.32 -11.35 2.41
C ALA A 73 -5.57 -10.99 3.88
N LYS A 74 -5.35 -9.72 4.28
CA LYS A 74 -5.52 -9.20 5.64
C LYS A 74 -6.85 -8.45 5.85
N LEU A 75 -7.73 -8.40 4.83
CA LEU A 75 -9.03 -7.73 4.92
C LEU A 75 -10.11 -8.57 5.60
N ASN A 76 -9.92 -9.90 5.67
CA ASN A 76 -10.93 -10.85 6.14
C ASN A 76 -10.60 -11.46 7.51
N ASP A 77 -9.47 -11.08 8.12
CA ASP A 77 -9.18 -11.32 9.53
C ASP A 77 -9.75 -10.16 10.36
#